data_AF-A0A956UE13-F1
#
_entry.id   AF-A0A956UE13-F1
#
_cell.length_a   1.000
_cell.length_b   1.000
_cell.length_c   1.000
_cell.angle_alpha   90.00
_cell.angle_beta   90.00
_cell.angle_gamma   90.00
#
_symmetry.space_group_name_H-M   'P 1'
#
loop_
_entity.id
_entity.type
_entity.pdbx_description
1 polymer ?
#
loop_
_entity_poly.entity_id
_entity_poly.type
_entity_poly.pdbx_seq_one_letter_code
_entity_poly.pdbx_strand_id
1 'polypeptide(L)'
;MRYLTGLVGAFLVFALSFALHIVGGATDQGWLFAIAVVLIYFSAAGYPAIAWLLAGRLPGDRWLVISGAAIGFILTVSALRAANDRTFAWWQIPLAVAAVVLTSAAIYAIAAH
;
A
#
# COMPACT_ATOMS: atom_id res chain seq x y z
N MET A 1 -7.06 -0.81 -19.96
CA MET A 1 -8.08 -0.12 -19.13
C MET A 1 -8.24 -0.77 -17.76
N ARG A 2 -8.58 -2.06 -17.67
CA ARG A 2 -8.77 -2.75 -16.36
C ARG A 2 -7.55 -2.67 -15.41
N TYR A 3 -6.32 -2.73 -15.93
CA TYR A 3 -5.13 -2.54 -15.10
C TYR A 3 -5.02 -1.13 -14.50
N LEU A 4 -5.35 -0.09 -15.27
CA LEU A 4 -5.40 1.30 -14.78
C LEU A 4 -6.47 1.43 -13.70
N THR A 5 -7.64 0.82 -13.90
CA THR A 5 -8.70 0.78 -12.90
C THR A 5 -8.22 0.13 -11.60
N GLY A 6 -7.45 -0.97 -11.69
CA GLY A 6 -6.85 -1.62 -10.52
C GLY A 6 -5.85 -0.71 -9.79
N LEU A 7 -4.92 -0.10 -10.51
CA LEU A 7 -3.93 0.83 -9.94
C LEU A 7 -4.60 2.05 -9.30
N VAL A 8 -5.54 2.69 -10.00
CA VAL A 8 -6.31 3.82 -9.47
C VAL A 8 -7.12 3.39 -8.25
N GLY A 9 -7.77 2.23 -8.30
CA GLY A 9 -8.53 1.68 -7.18
C GLY A 9 -7.67 1.46 -5.94
N ALA A 10 -6.48 0.84 -6.10
CA ALA A 10 -5.54 0.64 -5.01
C ALA A 10 -5.03 1.97 -4.43
N PHE A 11 -4.80 2.96 -5.30
CA PHE A 11 -4.43 4.31 -4.86
C PHE A 11 -5.55 4.97 -4.06
N LEU A 12 -6.81 4.82 -4.48
CA LEU A 12 -7.96 5.33 -3.74
C LEU A 12 -8.07 4.67 -2.34
N VAL A 13 -7.83 3.36 -2.23
CA VAL A 13 -7.78 2.68 -0.91
C VAL A 13 -6.72 3.31 -0.01
N PHE A 14 -5.52 3.54 -0.53
CA PHE A 14 -4.45 4.22 0.20
C PHE A 14 -4.84 5.67 0.57
N ALA A 15 -5.37 6.44 -0.38
CA ALA A 15 -5.75 7.83 -0.18
C ALA A 15 -6.88 7.99 0.86
N LEU A 16 -7.86 7.09 0.86
CA LEU A 16 -8.92 7.06 1.88
C LEU A 16 -8.36 6.71 3.26
N SER A 17 -7.43 5.76 3.33
CA SER A 17 -6.74 5.43 4.58
C SER A 17 -5.94 6.62 5.12
N PHE A 18 -5.28 7.37 4.22
CA PHE A 18 -4.60 8.61 4.57
C PHE A 18 -5.57 9.71 5.03
N ALA A 19 -6.72 9.86 4.37
CA ALA A 19 -7.75 10.81 4.81
C ALA A 19 -8.26 10.48 6.22
N LEU A 20 -8.48 9.19 6.53
CA LEU A 20 -8.85 8.76 7.89
C LEU A 20 -7.78 9.09 8.92
N HIS A 21 -6.50 9.00 8.55
CA HIS A 21 -5.39 9.39 9.41
C HIS A 21 -5.43 10.89 9.75
N ILE A 22 -5.71 11.75 8.77
CA ILE A 22 -5.86 13.19 8.98
C ILE A 22 -7.08 13.48 9.85
N VAL A 23 -8.23 12.87 9.58
CA VAL A 23 -9.46 13.07 10.37
C VAL A 23 -9.27 12.58 11.81
N GLY A 24 -8.70 11.39 12.00
CA GLY A 24 -8.43 10.82 13.31
C GLY A 24 -7.48 11.71 14.13
N GLY A 25 -6.46 12.28 13.50
CA GLY A 25 -5.56 13.23 14.14
C GLY A 25 -6.23 14.57 14.46
N ALA A 26 -7.03 15.12 13.55
CA ALA A 26 -7.70 16.41 13.74
C ALA A 26 -8.85 16.38 14.77
N THR A 27 -9.38 15.19 15.05
CA THR A 27 -10.50 14.99 15.99
C THR A 27 -10.06 14.37 17.32
N ASP A 28 -8.74 14.25 17.56
CA ASP A 28 -8.14 13.61 18.73
C ASP A 28 -8.63 12.16 18.97
N GLN A 29 -9.07 11.48 17.90
CA GLN A 29 -9.52 10.09 17.94
C GLN A 29 -8.32 9.15 17.75
N GLY A 30 -7.57 8.91 18.81
CA GLY A 30 -6.35 8.08 18.78
C GLY A 30 -6.55 6.67 18.20
N TRP A 31 -7.72 6.04 18.44
CA TRP A 31 -8.04 4.72 17.90
C TRP A 31 -8.20 4.74 16.37
N LEU A 32 -8.89 5.77 15.83
CA LEU A 32 -9.13 5.92 14.39
C LEU A 32 -7.81 6.23 13.68
N PHE A 33 -7.00 7.10 14.29
CA PHE A 33 -5.65 7.39 13.82
C PHE A 33 -4.79 6.13 13.72
N ALA A 34 -4.79 5.28 14.76
CA ALA A 34 -4.01 4.05 14.78
C ALA A 34 -4.46 3.07 13.69
N ILE A 35 -5.77 2.86 13.53
CA ILE A 35 -6.33 2.02 12.46
C ILE A 35 -5.91 2.56 11.10
N ALA A 36 -6.01 3.88 10.88
CA ALA A 36 -5.63 4.50 9.63
C ALA A 36 -4.15 4.27 9.29
N VAL A 37 -3.25 4.37 10.27
CA VAL A 37 -1.82 4.07 10.08
C VAL A 37 -1.61 2.61 9.64
N VAL A 38 -2.30 1.66 10.27
CA VAL A 38 -2.23 0.24 9.86
C VAL A 38 -2.72 0.06 8.43
N LEU A 39 -3.84 0.69 8.07
CA LEU A 39 -4.40 0.63 6.72
C LEU A 39 -3.49 1.27 5.67
N ILE A 40 -2.80 2.37 6.00
CA ILE A 40 -1.81 3.01 5.12
C ILE A 40 -0.66 2.05 4.84
N TYR A 41 -0.08 1.44 5.87
CA TYR A 41 1.00 0.47 5.69
C TYR A 41 0.56 -0.75 4.90
N PHE A 42 -0.61 -1.31 5.22
CA PHE A 42 -1.14 -2.48 4.53
C PHE A 42 -1.44 -2.17 3.05
N SER A 43 -2.07 -1.03 2.76
CA SER A 43 -2.40 -0.64 1.38
C SER A 43 -1.20 -0.21 0.55
N ALA A 44 -0.18 0.40 1.17
CA ALA A 44 1.08 0.72 0.51
C ALA A 44 1.90 -0.53 0.18
N ALA A 45 2.12 -1.42 1.17
CA ALA A 45 2.88 -2.65 0.98
C ALA A 45 2.12 -3.65 0.08
N GLY A 46 0.81 -3.78 0.28
CA GLY A 46 -0.06 -4.64 -0.50
C GLY A 46 -0.49 -4.06 -1.85
N TYR A 47 -0.03 -2.86 -2.23
CA TYR A 47 -0.52 -2.13 -3.40
C TYR A 47 -0.58 -2.96 -4.70
N PRO A 48 0.46 -3.74 -5.08
CA PRO A 48 0.40 -4.56 -6.28
C PRO A 48 -0.74 -5.59 -6.24
N ALA A 49 -0.91 -6.26 -5.11
CA ALA A 49 -1.93 -7.29 -4.94
C ALA A 49 -3.34 -6.71 -4.86
N ILE A 50 -3.52 -5.56 -4.20
CA ILE A 50 -4.80 -4.84 -4.17
C ILE A 50 -5.16 -4.38 -5.58
N ALA A 51 -4.21 -3.83 -6.34
CA ALA A 51 -4.44 -3.43 -7.73
C ALA A 51 -4.83 -4.62 -8.61
N TRP A 52 -4.18 -5.78 -8.43
CA TRP A 52 -4.53 -7.02 -9.11
C TRP A 52 -5.95 -7.49 -8.78
N LEU A 53 -6.33 -7.47 -7.49
CA LEU A 53 -7.69 -7.81 -7.05
C LEU A 53 -8.73 -6.90 -7.73
N LEU A 54 -8.51 -5.59 -7.68
CA LEU A 54 -9.43 -4.59 -8.21
C LEU A 54 -9.47 -4.55 -9.74
N ALA A 55 -8.41 -4.98 -10.42
CA ALA A 55 -8.43 -5.19 -11.87
C ALA A 55 -9.25 -6.44 -12.28
N GLY A 56 -9.72 -7.24 -11.31
CA GLY A 56 -10.43 -8.49 -11.52
C GLY A 56 -9.47 -9.65 -11.77
N ARG A 57 -8.38 -9.72 -11.01
CA ARG A 57 -7.42 -10.83 -10.96
C ARG A 57 -6.75 -11.17 -12.29
N LEU A 58 -6.44 -10.17 -13.11
CA LEU A 58 -5.85 -10.38 -14.44
C LEU A 58 -4.51 -11.15 -14.34
N PRO A 59 -4.41 -12.37 -14.88
CA PRO A 59 -3.18 -13.13 -14.85
C PRO A 59 -2.17 -12.55 -15.85
N GLY A 60 -0.91 -12.40 -15.42
CA GLY A 60 0.21 -12.14 -16.33
C GLY A 60 0.32 -10.72 -16.91
N ASP A 61 -0.43 -9.73 -16.42
CA ASP A 61 -0.23 -8.34 -16.84
C ASP A 61 1.04 -7.76 -16.20
N ARG A 62 2.15 -7.86 -16.95
CA ARG A 62 3.47 -7.37 -16.53
C ARG A 62 3.44 -5.89 -16.12
N TRP A 63 2.59 -5.07 -16.73
CA TRP A 63 2.54 -3.64 -16.43
C TRP A 63 1.86 -3.37 -15.10
N LEU A 64 0.78 -4.09 -14.79
CA LEU A 64 0.16 -4.03 -13.47
C LEU A 64 1.16 -4.41 -12.37
N VAL A 65 1.91 -5.50 -12.58
CA VAL A 65 2.89 -5.99 -11.60
C VAL A 65 4.04 -5.00 -11.42
N ILE A 66 4.66 -4.53 -12.51
CA ILE A 66 5.81 -3.62 -12.45
C ILE A 66 5.38 -2.26 -11.88
N SER A 67 4.33 -1.64 -12.41
CA SER A 67 3.85 -0.34 -11.94
C SER A 67 3.32 -0.44 -10.51
N GLY A 68 2.58 -1.50 -10.19
CA GLY A 68 2.11 -1.76 -8.83
C GLY A 68 3.25 -1.91 -7.84
N ALA A 69 4.29 -2.68 -8.17
CA ALA A 69 5.48 -2.85 -7.32
C ALA A 69 6.24 -1.53 -7.14
N ALA A 70 6.44 -0.77 -8.21
CA ALA A 70 7.12 0.52 -8.14
C ALA A 70 6.34 1.52 -7.26
N ILE A 71 5.02 1.64 -7.46
CA ILE A 71 4.18 2.55 -6.67
C ILE A 71 4.14 2.09 -5.21
N GLY A 72 3.87 0.80 -4.96
CA GLY A 72 3.85 0.23 -3.60
C GLY A 72 5.17 0.43 -2.87
N PHE A 73 6.30 0.23 -3.56
CA PHE A 73 7.63 0.51 -3.01
C PHE A 73 7.79 1.98 -2.62
N ILE A 74 7.48 2.92 -3.53
CA ILE A 74 7.59 4.37 -3.26
C ILE A 74 6.71 4.77 -2.07
N LEU A 75 5.46 4.31 -2.02
CA LEU A 75 4.53 4.59 -0.93
C LEU A 75 5.03 4.01 0.40
N THR A 76 5.56 2.78 0.38
CA THR A 76 6.06 2.10 1.58
C THR A 76 7.32 2.78 2.13
N VAL A 77 8.29 3.12 1.26
CA VAL A 77 9.47 3.90 1.66
C VAL A 77 9.03 5.26 2.24
N SER A 78 8.06 5.92 1.62
CA SER A 78 7.54 7.21 2.10
C SER A 78 6.88 7.08 3.48
N ALA A 79 6.11 6.01 3.72
CA ALA A 79 5.51 5.72 5.01
C ALA A 79 6.56 5.45 6.09
N LEU A 80 7.57 4.61 5.80
CA LEU A 80 8.68 4.33 6.71
C LEU A 80 9.48 5.59 7.05
N ARG A 81 9.75 6.43 6.05
CA ARG A 81 10.41 7.72 6.25
C ARG A 81 9.57 8.66 7.11
N ALA A 82 8.26 8.75 6.85
CA ALA A 82 7.35 9.56 7.65
C ALA A 82 7.31 9.11 9.11
N ALA A 83 7.41 7.81 9.37
CA ALA A 83 7.48 7.24 10.71
C ALA A 83 8.84 7.43 11.41
N ASN A 84 9.90 7.74 10.65
CA ASN A 84 11.26 7.93 11.15
C ASN A 84 11.68 9.42 11.15
N ASP A 85 10.85 10.28 11.74
CA ASP A 85 11.06 11.74 11.81
C ASP A 85 11.36 12.42 10.46
N ARG A 86 10.86 11.82 9.36
CA ARG A 86 11.11 12.24 7.98
C ARG A 86 12.59 12.15 7.54
N THR A 87 13.43 11.51 8.34
CA THR A 87 14.83 11.24 8.01
C THR A 87 14.96 9.95 7.20
N PHE A 88 15.80 10.00 6.17
CA PHE A 88 16.05 8.84 5.33
C PHE A 88 17.10 7.94 5.95
N ALA A 89 16.78 6.66 6.12
CA ALA A 89 17.68 5.66 6.67
C ALA A 89 17.91 4.53 5.68
N TRP A 90 19.13 3.99 5.65
CA TRP A 90 19.55 2.97 4.67
C TRP A 90 18.68 1.71 4.71
N TRP A 91 18.12 1.36 5.87
CA TRP A 91 17.28 0.18 6.06
C TRP A 91 15.86 0.33 5.49
N GLN A 92 15.42 1.57 5.19
CA GLN A 92 14.06 1.82 4.68
C GLN A 92 13.84 1.17 3.31
N ILE A 93 14.87 1.15 2.46
CA ILE A 93 14.84 0.50 1.14
C ILE A 93 14.63 -1.01 1.26
N PRO A 94 15.53 -1.78 1.91
CA PRO A 94 15.37 -3.24 1.99
C PRO A 94 14.10 -3.64 2.75
N LEU A 95 13.71 -2.89 3.79
CA LEU A 95 12.48 -3.16 4.52
C LEU A 95 11.24 -2.92 3.63
N ALA A 96 11.21 -1.86 2.83
CA ALA A 96 10.10 -1.61 1.92
C ALA A 96 9.97 -2.70 0.85
N VAL A 97 11.10 -3.18 0.29
CA VAL A 97 11.07 -4.32 -0.64
C VAL A 97 10.48 -5.55 0.04
N ALA A 98 10.97 -5.90 1.24
CA ALA A 98 10.47 -7.06 1.99
C ALA A 98 8.97 -6.91 2.30
N ALA A 99 8.53 -5.75 2.78
CA ALA A 99 7.13 -5.49 3.08
C ALA A 99 6.24 -5.62 1.84
N VAL A 100 6.62 -5.02 0.71
CA VAL A 100 5.83 -5.09 -0.52
C VAL A 100 5.70 -6.54 -1.01
N VAL A 101 6.80 -7.29 -1.01
CA VAL A 101 6.80 -8.70 -1.42
C VAL A 101 5.95 -9.54 -0.49
N LEU A 102 6.17 -9.46 0.82
CA LEU A 102 5.51 -10.31 1.81
C LEU A 102 4.01 -10.01 1.91
N THR A 103 3.63 -8.74 1.97
CA THR A 103 2.21 -8.35 2.04
C THR A 103 1.48 -8.72 0.75
N SER A 104 2.09 -8.46 -0.42
CA SER A 104 1.49 -8.86 -1.69
C SER A 104 1.35 -10.38 -1.80
N ALA A 105 2.38 -11.14 -1.45
CA ALA A 105 2.34 -12.60 -1.45
C ALA A 105 1.25 -13.16 -0.53
N ALA A 106 1.10 -12.60 0.68
CA ALA A 106 0.04 -12.98 1.60
C ALA A 106 -1.36 -12.72 1.03
N ILE A 107 -1.59 -11.55 0.43
CA ILE A 107 -2.88 -11.22 -0.21
C ILE A 107 -3.16 -12.17 -1.38
N TYR A 108 -2.17 -12.45 -2.22
CA TYR A 108 -2.31 -13.40 -3.33
C TYR A 108 -2.64 -14.80 -2.83
N ALA A 109 -1.96 -15.28 -1.78
CA ALA A 109 -2.22 -16.59 -1.19
C ALA A 109 -3.66 -16.69 -0.65
N ILE A 110 -4.13 -15.68 0.08
CA ILE A 110 -5.49 -15.65 0.61
C ILE A 110 -6.52 -15.62 -0.52
N ALA A 111 -6.29 -14.83 -1.56
CA ALA A 111 -7.24 -14.68 -2.67
C ALA A 111 -7.27 -15.86 -3.64
N ALA A 112 -6.30 -16.77 -3.57
CA ALA A 112 -6.23 -17.98 -4.38
C ALA A 112 -7.10 -19.13 -3.83
N HIS A 113 -7.60 -19.00 -2.61
CA HIS A 113 -8.56 -19.90 -1.97
C HIS A 113 -9.99 -19.34 -2.08
#